data_AF-A0AAD0I0F7-F1
#
_entry.id   AF-A0AAD0I0F7-F1
#
_cell.length_a   1.000
_cell.length_b   1.000
_cell.length_c   1.000
_cell.angle_alpha   90.00
_cell.angle_beta   90.00
_cell.angle_gamma   90.00
#
_symmetry.space_group_name_H-M   'P 1'
#
loop_
_entity.id
_entity.type
_entity.pdbx_description
1 polymer ?
#
loop_
_entity_poly.entity_id
_entity_poly.type
_entity_poly.pdbx_seq_one_letter_code
_entity_poly.pdbx_strand_id
1 'polypeptide(L)' 'MAKGQRSQIAMTDLGPEKLCTKCNEWWPDDSEFFYLTHGVTIQPCKACYEQLPSVIRKREKQRKQKKPAGRRSPALMSSQ' A
#
# COMPACT_ATOMS: atom_id res chain seq x y z
N MET A 1 2.70 -9.77 -21.02
CA MET A 1 2.72 -8.42 -21.65
C MET A 1 2.47 -7.39 -20.56
N ALA A 2 3.51 -6.78 -19.98
CA ALA A 2 3.35 -5.74 -18.96
C ALA A 2 3.18 -4.39 -19.67
N LYS A 3 1.95 -3.87 -19.70
CA LYS A 3 1.67 -2.54 -20.24
C LYS A 3 2.41 -1.50 -19.38
N GLY A 4 3.50 -0.96 -19.91
CA GLY A 4 4.17 0.23 -19.37
C GLY A 4 3.24 1.42 -19.54
N GLN A 5 2.41 1.67 -18.52
CA GLN A 5 1.45 2.76 -18.54
C GLN A 5 2.20 4.06 -18.24
N ARG A 6 2.37 4.92 -19.27
CA ARG A 6 2.99 6.24 -19.12
C ARG A 6 2.20 7.03 -18.08
N SER A 7 2.88 7.46 -17.03
CA SER A 7 2.30 8.37 -16.03
C SER A 7 2.13 9.74 -16.68
N GLN A 8 0.89 10.23 -16.81
CA GLN A 8 0.64 11.59 -17.27
C GLN A 8 0.82 12.56 -16.09
N ILE A 9 1.62 13.60 -16.32
CA ILE A 9 1.89 14.68 -15.37
C ILE A 9 1.47 15.98 -16.06
N ALA A 10 0.71 16.82 -15.38
CA ALA A 10 0.32 18.15 -15.81
C ALA A 10 0.88 19.17 -14.82
N MET A 11 1.34 20.31 -15.31
CA MET A 11 1.67 21.45 -14.46
C MET A 11 0.47 22.39 -14.47
N THR A 12 -0.12 22.64 -13.32
CA THR A 12 -1.16 23.64 -13.13
C THR A 12 -0.64 24.80 -12.29
N ASP A 13 -1.43 25.87 -12.18
CA ASP A 13 -1.07 27.07 -11.42
C ASP A 13 -0.77 26.77 -9.94
N LEU A 14 -1.35 25.68 -9.41
CA LEU A 14 -1.16 25.20 -8.04
C LEU A 14 0.05 24.25 -7.87
N GLY A 15 0.63 23.75 -8.96
CA GLY A 15 1.78 22.85 -8.93
C GLY A 15 1.68 21.63 -9.86
N PRO A 16 2.58 20.64 -9.69
CA PRO A 16 2.55 19.42 -10.48
C PRO A 16 1.41 18.48 -10.02
N GLU A 17 0.60 18.05 -10.97
CA GLU A 17 -0.47 17.07 -10.78
C GLU A 17 -0.22 15.84 -11.64
N LYS A 18 -0.61 14.68 -11.14
CA LYS A 18 -0.40 13.38 -11.76
C LYS A 18 -1.72 12.64 -11.92
N LEU A 19 -1.94 12.10 -13.12
CA LEU A 19 -3.12 11.29 -13.42
C LEU A 19 -2.93 9.87 -12.90
N CYS A 20 -3.84 9.40 -12.04
CA CYS A 20 -3.84 8.01 -11.61
C CYS A 20 -4.28 7.09 -12.76
N THR A 21 -3.47 6.08 -13.06
CA THR A 21 -3.69 5.09 -14.11
C THR A 21 -4.81 4.07 -13.82
N LYS A 22 -5.33 4.06 -12.60
CA LYS A 22 -6.37 3.13 -12.13
C LYS A 22 -7.74 3.78 -12.05
N CYS A 23 -7.84 4.95 -11.42
CA CYS A 23 -9.09 5.69 -11.31
C CYS A 23 -9.23 6.81 -12.36
N ASN A 24 -8.18 7.07 -13.17
CA ASN A 24 -8.17 8.12 -14.19
C ASN A 24 -8.49 9.52 -13.65
N GLU A 25 -8.09 9.77 -12.40
CA GLU A 25 -8.33 11.03 -11.70
C GLU A 25 -7.02 11.77 -11.46
N TRP A 26 -7.07 13.10 -11.55
CA TRP A 26 -5.93 13.98 -11.34
C TRP A 26 -5.75 14.21 -9.85
N TRP A 27 -4.54 13.96 -9.37
CA TRP A 27 -4.16 14.18 -7.98
C TRP A 27 -2.85 14.96 -7.93
N PRO A 28 -2.62 15.79 -6.91
CA PRO A 28 -1.32 16.43 -6.70
C PRO A 28 -0.19 15.40 -6.72
N ASP A 29 0.96 15.73 -7.33
CA ASP A 29 2.18 14.91 -7.32
C ASP A 29 2.87 14.91 -5.95
N ASP A 30 2.09 14.76 -4.89
CA ASP A 30 2.55 14.76 -3.52
C ASP A 30 2.56 13.34 -2.92
N SER A 31 3.40 13.19 -1.91
CA SER A 31 3.47 12.05 -1.00
C SER A 31 2.16 11.70 -0.31
N GLU A 32 1.19 12.61 -0.22
CA GLU A 32 -0.13 12.37 0.37
C GLU A 32 -0.94 11.40 -0.49
N PHE A 33 -0.95 11.59 -1.81
CA PHE A 33 -1.78 10.83 -2.75
C PHE A 33 -1.03 9.68 -3.44
N PHE A 34 0.29 9.78 -3.60
CA PHE A 34 1.13 8.76 -4.22
C PHE A 34 2.17 8.25 -3.23
N TYR A 35 2.64 7.02 -3.46
CA TYR A 35 3.81 6.53 -2.72
C TYR A 35 5.07 7.14 -3.32
N LEU A 36 6.01 7.55 -2.47
CA LEU A 36 7.35 7.98 -2.90
C LEU A 36 8.30 6.79 -2.91
N THR A 37 9.08 6.65 -3.96
CA THR A 37 10.11 5.62 -4.11
C THR A 37 11.31 6.27 -4.79
N HIS A 38 12.49 6.24 -4.15
CA HIS A 38 13.69 6.92 -4.66
C HIS A 38 13.48 8.41 -5.02
N GLY A 39 12.65 9.12 -4.26
CA GLY A 39 12.36 10.55 -4.50
C GLY A 39 11.40 10.82 -5.65
N VAL A 40 10.83 9.78 -6.28
CA VAL A 40 9.79 9.92 -7.32
C VAL A 40 8.47 9.31 -6.86
N THR A 41 7.36 9.97 -7.22
CA THR A 41 6.01 9.46 -6.97
C THR A 41 5.69 8.30 -7.90
N ILE A 42 5.27 7.18 -7.33
CA ILE A 42 4.90 5.98 -8.08
C ILE A 42 3.39 5.83 -8.17
N GLN A 43 2.97 5.24 -9.28
CA GLN A 43 1.58 4.87 -9.54
C GLN A 43 1.27 3.47 -8.97
N PRO A 44 -0.01 3.16 -8.70
CA PRO A 44 -1.19 4.04 -8.74
C PRO A 44 -1.29 4.93 -7.48
N CYS A 45 -2.33 5.76 -7.38
CA CYS A 45 -2.63 6.49 -6.14
C CYS A 45 -2.82 5.51 -4.96
N LYS A 46 -2.59 5.98 -3.74
CA LYS A 46 -2.65 5.13 -2.53
C LYS A 46 -3.98 4.40 -2.39
N ALA A 47 -5.10 5.06 -2.65
CA ALA A 47 -6.43 4.43 -2.58
C ALA A 47 -6.55 3.23 -3.54
N CYS A 48 -6.11 3.38 -4.79
CA CYS A 48 -6.08 2.29 -5.75
C CYS A 48 -5.04 1.22 -5.39
N TYR A 49 -3.91 1.61 -4.81
CA TYR A 49 -2.89 0.67 -4.34
C TYR A 49 -3.44 -0.24 -3.24
N GLU A 50 -4.23 0.29 -2.30
CA GLU A 50 -4.85 -0.50 -1.23
C GLU A 50 -5.87 -1.52 -1.75
N GLN A 51 -6.52 -1.22 -2.87
CA GLN A 51 -7.47 -2.12 -3.52
C GLN A 51 -6.79 -3.20 -4.39
N LEU A 52 -5.47 -3.14 -4.59
CA LEU A 52 -4.77 -4.14 -5.40
C LEU A 52 -4.87 -5.53 -4.74
N PRO A 53 -5.27 -6.58 -5.47
CA PRO A 53 -5.43 -7.92 -4.90
C PRO A 53 -4.13 -8.45 -4.30
N SER A 54 -2.97 -8.09 -4.86
CA SER A 54 -1.65 -8.43 -4.30
C SER A 54 -1.41 -7.78 -2.94
N VAL A 55 -1.81 -6.53 -2.76
CA VAL A 55 -1.65 -5.77 -1.51
C VAL A 55 -2.61 -6.29 -0.45
N ILE A 56 -3.88 -6.52 -0.82
CA ILE A 56 -4.90 -7.12 0.05
C ILE A 56 -4.42 -8.49 0.56
N ARG A 57 -4.01 -9.41 -0.33
CA ARG A 57 -3.50 -10.73 0.05
C ARG A 57 -2.29 -10.64 0.99
N LYS A 58 -1.36 -9.70 0.74
CA LYS A 58 -0.19 -9.48 1.60
C LYS A 58 -0.59 -8.99 2.99
N ARG A 59 -1.51 -8.03 3.08
CA ARG A 59 -2.03 -7.52 4.36
C ARG A 59 -2.76 -8.60 5.15
N GLU A 60 -3.58 -9.41 4.50
CA GLU A 60 -4.27 -10.55 5.12
C GLU A 60 -3.28 -11.58 5.70
N LYS A 61 -2.24 -11.95 4.93
CA LYS A 61 -1.18 -12.84 5.43
C LYS A 61 -0.43 -12.25 6.62
N GLN A 62 -0.13 -10.95 6.61
CA GLN A 62 0.54 -10.28 7.72
C GLN A 62 -0.34 -10.25 8.98
N ARG A 63 -1.65 -9.99 8.83
CA ARG A 63 -2.62 -10.05 9.94
C ARG A 63 -2.67 -11.44 10.59
N LYS A 64 -2.65 -12.51 9.78
CA LYS A 64 -2.62 -13.89 10.29
C LYS A 64 -1.31 -14.24 11.00
N GLN A 65 -0.17 -13.78 10.48
CA GLN A 65 1.16 -14.04 11.07
C GLN A 65 1.43 -13.22 12.35
N LYS A 66 0.86 -12.03 12.48
CA LYS A 66 0.97 -11.20 13.69
C LYS A 66 0.11 -11.70 14.86
N LYS A 67 -0.58 -12.85 14.74
CA LYS A 67 -1.13 -13.53 15.92
C LYS A 67 0.03 -13.76 16.89
N PRO A 68 0.02 -13.18 18.10
CA PRO A 68 1.10 -13.40 19.03
C PRO A 68 1.14 -14.90 19.34
N ALA A 69 2.28 -15.52 19.06
CA ALA A 69 2.62 -16.81 19.63
C ALA A 69 2.85 -16.60 21.14
N GLY A 70 1.75 -16.57 21.90
CA GLY A 70 1.76 -16.49 23.36
C GLY A 70 0.34 -16.79 23.85
N ARG A 71 0.09 -17.90 24.53
CA ARG A 71 0.79 -18.32 25.75
C ARG A 71 0.79 -19.85 25.83
N ARG A 72 1.97 -20.47 25.76
CA ARG A 72 2.19 -21.78 26.40
C ARG A 72 2.15 -21.49 27.89
N SER A 73 1.18 -22.04 28.63
CA SER A 73 1.25 -22.07 30.09
C SER A 73 2.19 -23.19 30.50
N PRO A 74 3.33 -22.93 31.17
CA PRO A 74 4.06 -23.96 31.88
C PRO A 74 3.57 -23.99 33.34
N ALA A 75 3.02 -25.12 33.79
CA ALA A 75 3.12 -25.60 35.17
C ALA A 75 2.28 -26.87 35.38
N LEU A 76 2.95 -28.00 35.24
CA LEU A 76 2.72 -29.16 36.10
C LEU A 76 3.05 -28.73 37.54
N MET A 77 2.17 -28.96 38.52
CA MET A 77 2.58 -29.15 39.93
C MET A 77 1.46 -29.83 40.74
N SER A 78 1.72 -31.12 41.01
CA SER A 78 1.38 -31.95 42.16
C SER A 78 0.09 -31.68 42.96
N SER A 79 -0.78 -32.69 43.03
CA SER A 79 -1.66 -32.92 44.19
C SER A 79 -1.27 -34.25 44.84
N GLN A 80 -1.10 -34.16 46.15
CA GLN A 80 -0.71 -35.19 47.11
C GLN A 80 -1.80 -36.24 47.30
#